data_AF-A0A2S7Z379-F1
#
_entry.id   AF-A0A2S7Z379-F1
#
_cell.length_a   1.000
_cell.length_b   1.000
_cell.length_c   1.000
_cell.angle_alpha   90.00
_cell.angle_beta   90.00
_cell.angle_gamma   90.00
#
_symmetry.space_group_name_H-M   'P 1'
#
loop_
_entity.id
_entity.type
_entity.pdbx_description
1 polymer ?
#
loop_
_entity_poly.entity_id
_entity_poly.type
_entity_poly.pdbx_seq_one_letter_code
_entity_poly.pdbx_strand_id
1 'polypeptide(L)'
;MTTLENKIFTLKQNHLMKKMKEIHFLNNLISDSEKIIPYPLSCEIINRTFTPYRNIELSKENFSLSIKNEILNFFAPEENDIAYVYFYGGIHDSAEIPIELFPLFIIKIKNISNWLELINKPNFYCLKLFSNKIDKVVDISLLDNEEDVLSISIGLNA
;
A
#
# COMPACT_ATOMS: atom_id res chain seq x y z
N MET A 1 14.68 -15.30 11.87
CA MET A 1 13.58 -16.12 11.32
C MET A 1 14.08 -17.50 10.96
N THR A 2 13.34 -18.53 11.36
CA THR A 2 13.62 -19.94 11.06
C THR A 2 13.02 -20.35 9.71
N THR A 3 13.53 -21.43 9.11
CA THR A 3 12.95 -22.01 7.89
C THR A 3 11.49 -22.43 8.06
N LEU A 4 11.07 -22.78 9.28
CA LEU A 4 9.69 -23.17 9.58
C LEU A 4 8.74 -21.97 9.61
N GLU A 5 9.15 -20.86 10.23
CA GLU A 5 8.38 -19.60 10.25
C GLU A 5 8.11 -19.11 8.84
N ASN A 6 9.13 -19.09 7.98
CA ASN A 6 8.98 -18.66 6.59
C ASN A 6 7.95 -19.50 5.83
N LYS A 7 7.96 -20.83 6.02
CA LYS A 7 6.96 -21.72 5.41
C LYS A 7 5.54 -21.42 5.90
N ILE A 8 5.36 -21.17 7.19
CA ILE A 8 4.06 -20.82 7.78
C ILE A 8 3.56 -19.49 7.21
N PHE A 9 4.41 -18.48 7.13
CA PHE A 9 4.06 -17.18 6.59
C PHE A 9 3.70 -17.26 5.11
N THR A 10 4.46 -18.02 4.30
CA THR A 10 4.10 -18.26 2.89
C THR A 10 2.73 -18.92 2.75
N LEU A 11 2.42 -19.94 3.56
CA LEU A 11 1.11 -20.59 3.51
C LEU A 11 -0.03 -19.63 3.90
N LYS A 12 0.16 -18.84 4.95
CA LYS A 12 -0.81 -17.83 5.38
C LYS A 12 -1.01 -16.74 4.33
N GLN A 13 0.07 -16.26 3.70
CA GLN A 13 0.00 -15.29 2.60
C GLN A 13 -0.74 -15.87 1.38
N ASN A 14 -0.51 -17.14 1.02
CA ASN A 14 -1.26 -17.77 -0.08
C ASN A 14 -2.76 -17.83 0.20
N HIS A 15 -3.15 -18.13 1.44
CA HIS A 15 -4.56 -18.09 1.86
C HIS A 15 -5.15 -16.69 1.80
N LEU A 16 -4.41 -15.68 2.28
CA LEU A 16 -4.79 -14.27 2.17
C LEU A 16 -4.99 -13.85 0.71
N MET A 17 -4.05 -14.20 -0.18
CA MET A 17 -4.12 -13.90 -1.61
C MET A 17 -5.35 -14.53 -2.27
N LYS A 18 -5.74 -15.74 -1.86
CA LYS A 18 -6.98 -16.36 -2.35
C LYS A 18 -8.21 -15.56 -1.95
N LYS A 19 -8.31 -15.17 -0.67
CA LYS A 19 -9.40 -14.31 -0.18
C LYS A 19 -9.45 -12.95 -0.88
N MET A 20 -8.29 -12.32 -1.12
CA MET A 20 -8.23 -11.04 -1.86
C MET A 20 -8.80 -11.18 -3.26
N LYS A 21 -8.51 -12.28 -3.97
CA LYS A 21 -9.02 -12.54 -5.32
C LYS A 21 -10.52 -12.87 -5.38
N GLU A 22 -11.14 -13.23 -4.27
CA GLU A 22 -12.59 -13.41 -4.18
C GLU A 22 -13.33 -12.06 -4.16
N ILE A 23 -12.65 -10.97 -3.77
CA ILE A 23 -13.20 -9.61 -3.79
C ILE A 23 -12.98 -9.01 -5.19
N HIS A 24 -14.05 -8.78 -5.94
CA HIS A 24 -13.99 -8.31 -7.34
C HIS A 24 -13.07 -7.09 -7.53
N PHE A 25 -13.18 -6.07 -6.67
CA PHE A 25 -12.35 -4.87 -6.74
C PHE A 25 -10.85 -5.20 -6.59
N LEU A 26 -10.47 -5.99 -5.59
CA LEU A 26 -9.07 -6.35 -5.36
C LEU A 26 -8.57 -7.30 -6.44
N ASN A 27 -9.41 -8.22 -6.92
CA ASN A 27 -9.04 -9.09 -8.02
C ASN A 27 -8.65 -8.31 -9.28
N ASN A 28 -9.36 -7.21 -9.57
CA ASN A 28 -9.00 -6.32 -10.68
C ASN A 28 -7.64 -5.65 -10.42
N LEU A 29 -7.42 -5.05 -9.25
CA LEU A 29 -6.13 -4.44 -8.90
C LEU A 29 -4.96 -5.43 -8.98
N ILE A 30 -5.17 -6.65 -8.47
CA ILE A 30 -4.18 -7.74 -8.49
C ILE A 30 -3.91 -8.18 -9.94
N SER A 31 -4.95 -8.31 -10.76
CA SER A 31 -4.79 -8.70 -12.17
C SER A 31 -4.08 -7.64 -13.00
N ASP A 32 -4.24 -6.37 -12.64
CA ASP A 32 -3.57 -5.22 -13.26
C ASP A 32 -2.14 -5.00 -12.74
N SER A 33 -1.69 -5.78 -11.75
CA SER A 33 -0.32 -5.73 -11.24
C SER A 33 0.65 -6.44 -12.18
N GLU A 34 1.82 -5.84 -12.38
CA GLU A 34 2.89 -6.42 -13.21
C GLU A 34 3.53 -7.63 -12.52
N LYS A 35 3.67 -7.55 -11.19
CA LYS A 35 4.26 -8.60 -10.37
C LYS A 35 3.84 -8.46 -8.90
N ILE A 36 3.90 -9.57 -8.18
CA ILE A 36 3.71 -9.62 -6.72
C ILE A 36 5.03 -10.05 -6.08
N ILE A 37 5.47 -9.30 -5.07
CA ILE A 37 6.61 -9.62 -4.23
C ILE A 37 6.07 -10.19 -2.91
N PRO A 38 6.32 -11.48 -2.64
CA PRO A 38 5.86 -12.13 -1.42
C PRO A 38 6.77 -11.81 -0.23
N TYR A 39 6.32 -12.25 0.94
CA TYR A 39 7.15 -12.34 2.14
C TYR A 39 8.37 -13.28 1.89
N PRO A 40 9.56 -13.01 2.46
CA PRO A 40 9.90 -11.90 3.35
C PRO A 40 10.39 -10.62 2.64
N LEU A 41 10.64 -10.68 1.33
CA LEU A 41 11.22 -9.56 0.58
C LEU A 41 10.32 -8.32 0.61
N SER A 42 8.99 -8.50 0.62
CA SER A 42 8.05 -7.39 0.80
C SER A 42 8.30 -6.61 2.10
N CYS A 43 8.49 -7.32 3.22
CA CYS A 43 8.71 -6.71 4.53
C CYS A 43 10.01 -5.90 4.59
N GLU A 44 11.07 -6.37 3.94
CA GLU A 44 12.34 -5.62 3.88
C GLU A 44 12.18 -4.27 3.19
N ILE A 45 11.32 -4.18 2.16
CA ILE A 45 11.03 -2.94 1.45
C ILE A 45 10.12 -2.04 2.28
N ILE A 46 9.03 -2.59 2.83
CA ILE A 46 8.02 -1.84 3.60
C ILE A 46 8.62 -1.18 4.84
N ASN A 47 9.57 -1.85 5.50
CA ASN A 47 10.19 -1.39 6.74
C ASN A 47 11.37 -0.42 6.53
N ARG A 48 11.66 0.00 5.28
CA ARG A 48 12.64 1.04 5.04
C ARG A 48 12.18 2.36 5.67
N THR A 49 13.13 3.08 6.26
CA THR A 49 12.88 4.38 6.89
C THR A 49 12.96 5.49 5.85
N PHE A 50 12.04 6.46 5.94
CA PHE A 50 12.02 7.64 5.08
C PHE A 50 11.91 8.88 5.97
N THR A 51 12.52 9.97 5.53
CA THR A 51 12.37 11.27 6.19
C THR A 51 11.21 12.01 5.53
N PRO A 52 10.07 12.21 6.23
CA PRO A 52 8.97 12.98 5.68
C PRO A 52 9.38 14.44 5.57
N TYR A 53 9.13 15.05 4.41
CA TYR A 53 9.29 16.49 4.23
C TYR A 53 7.93 17.21 4.11
N ARG A 54 6.84 16.44 4.00
CA ARG A 54 5.47 16.95 4.01
C ARG A 54 4.54 15.96 4.69
N ASN A 55 3.73 16.46 5.61
CA ASN A 55 2.70 15.71 6.33
C ASN A 55 1.37 16.47 6.24
N ILE A 56 0.29 15.74 6.02
CA ILE A 56 -1.07 16.27 5.93
C ILE A 56 -1.99 15.37 6.74
N GLU A 57 -2.75 15.95 7.65
CA GLU A 57 -3.82 15.25 8.36
C GLU A 57 -5.15 15.83 7.89
N LEU A 58 -6.11 14.96 7.56
CA LEU A 58 -7.44 15.35 7.12
C LEU A 58 -8.45 14.23 7.32
N SER A 59 -9.72 14.60 7.46
CA SER A 59 -10.79 13.61 7.42
C SER A 59 -10.88 12.98 6.03
N LYS A 60 -11.22 11.69 5.98
CA LYS A 60 -11.29 10.87 4.78
C LYS A 60 -12.23 11.44 3.73
N GLU A 61 -13.35 12.03 4.15
CA GLU A 61 -14.29 12.75 3.29
C GLU A 61 -13.66 13.98 2.58
N ASN A 62 -12.63 14.57 3.18
CA ASN A 62 -11.89 15.71 2.63
C ASN A 62 -10.75 15.27 1.70
N PHE A 63 -10.59 13.97 1.41
CA PHE A 63 -9.63 13.47 0.43
C PHE A 63 -10.02 13.88 -1.00
N SER A 64 -9.60 15.08 -1.37
CA SER A 64 -9.99 15.75 -2.61
C SER A 64 -9.09 15.40 -3.81
N LEU A 65 -9.55 15.78 -5.00
CA LEU A 65 -8.76 15.67 -6.25
C LEU A 65 -7.40 16.38 -6.17
N SER A 66 -7.30 17.46 -5.39
CA SER A 66 -6.05 18.21 -5.20
C SER A 66 -4.95 17.33 -4.59
N ILE A 67 -5.28 16.57 -3.53
CA ILE A 67 -4.34 15.67 -2.86
C ILE A 67 -3.99 14.48 -3.75
N LYS A 68 -4.98 13.91 -4.45
CA LYS A 68 -4.73 12.85 -5.45
C LYS A 68 -3.72 13.32 -6.49
N ASN A 69 -3.90 14.51 -7.06
CA ASN A 69 -3.00 15.07 -8.06
C ASN A 69 -1.61 15.37 -7.50
N GLU A 70 -1.52 15.79 -6.24
CA GLU A 70 -0.23 15.98 -5.59
C GLU A 70 0.57 14.69 -5.47
N ILE A 71 -0.08 13.60 -5.04
CA ILE A 71 0.52 12.26 -4.98
C ILE A 71 1.00 11.83 -6.36
N LEU A 72 0.16 12.01 -7.40
CA LEU A 72 0.53 11.67 -8.77
C LEU A 72 1.72 12.51 -9.27
N ASN A 73 1.72 13.81 -9.00
CA ASN A 73 2.79 14.73 -9.39
C ASN A 73 4.13 14.38 -8.73
N PHE A 74 4.11 13.85 -7.50
CA PHE A 74 5.30 13.38 -6.81
C PHE A 74 6.01 12.23 -7.57
N PHE A 75 5.23 11.40 -8.26
CA PHE A 75 5.72 10.30 -9.12
C PHE A 75 5.83 10.68 -10.60
N ALA A 76 5.40 11.88 -11.04
CA ALA A 76 5.36 12.27 -12.45
C ALA A 76 6.69 12.14 -13.23
N PRO A 77 7.88 12.42 -12.65
CA PRO A 77 9.16 12.20 -13.35
C PRO A 77 9.39 10.73 -13.76
N GLU A 78 8.61 9.81 -13.20
CA GLU A 78 8.70 8.36 -13.36
C GLU A 78 7.40 7.78 -13.97
N GLU A 79 6.57 8.58 -14.66
CA GLU A 79 5.22 8.15 -15.11
C GLU A 79 5.20 6.83 -15.92
N ASN A 80 6.25 6.58 -16.70
CA ASN A 80 6.41 5.36 -17.51
C ASN A 80 7.07 4.20 -16.76
N ASP A 81 7.48 4.41 -15.52
CA ASP A 81 8.13 3.43 -14.66
C ASP A 81 7.10 2.68 -13.79
N ILE A 82 7.61 1.81 -12.93
CA ILE A 82 6.85 1.07 -11.94
C ILE A 82 6.82 1.79 -10.59
N ALA A 83 5.77 1.50 -9.82
CA ALA A 83 5.69 1.79 -8.40
C ALA A 83 5.45 0.50 -7.62
N TYR A 84 5.94 0.47 -6.39
CA TYR A 84 5.57 -0.57 -5.44
C TYR A 84 4.39 -0.09 -4.61
N VAL A 85 3.38 -0.94 -4.46
CA VAL A 85 2.20 -0.65 -3.67
C VAL A 85 2.08 -1.68 -2.57
N TYR A 86 2.04 -1.19 -1.34
CA TYR A 86 1.69 -1.97 -0.17
C TYR A 86 0.38 -1.43 0.38
N PHE A 87 -0.53 -2.32 0.80
CA PHE A 87 -1.71 -1.90 1.52
C PHE A 87 -2.03 -2.90 2.62
N TYR A 88 -2.67 -2.39 3.65
CA TYR A 88 -3.25 -3.15 4.74
C TYR A 88 -4.66 -2.61 5.00
N GLY A 89 -5.63 -3.50 5.13
CA GLY A 89 -7.05 -3.12 5.13
C GLY A 89 -7.75 -3.26 3.78
N GLY A 90 -8.99 -2.80 3.69
CA GLY A 90 -9.83 -2.90 2.49
C GLY A 90 -10.34 -4.32 2.17
N ILE A 91 -10.14 -5.25 3.11
CA ILE A 91 -10.57 -6.66 3.08
C ILE A 91 -11.39 -6.90 4.35
N HIS A 92 -12.42 -7.75 4.27
CA HIS A 92 -13.14 -8.21 5.45
C HIS A 92 -12.19 -8.81 6.49
N ASP A 93 -12.26 -8.31 7.72
CA ASP A 93 -11.58 -8.87 8.90
C ASP A 93 -10.04 -8.88 8.83
N SER A 94 -9.46 -7.84 8.21
CA SER A 94 -8.01 -7.70 8.05
C SER A 94 -7.26 -7.34 9.33
N ALA A 95 -7.96 -6.83 10.36
CA ALA A 95 -7.38 -6.44 11.65
C ALA A 95 -6.67 -7.59 12.39
N GLU A 96 -7.08 -8.84 12.13
CA GLU A 96 -6.52 -10.04 12.76
C GLU A 96 -5.34 -10.64 11.99
N ILE A 97 -5.01 -10.09 10.81
CA ILE A 97 -3.99 -10.63 9.93
C ILE A 97 -2.68 -9.86 10.15
N PRO A 98 -1.58 -10.56 10.52
CA PRO A 98 -0.27 -9.91 10.63
C PRO A 98 0.08 -9.12 9.36
N ILE A 99 0.46 -7.86 9.54
CA ILE A 99 0.76 -6.90 8.47
C ILE A 99 1.85 -7.43 7.52
N GLU A 100 2.77 -8.24 8.05
CA GLU A 100 3.88 -8.86 7.32
C GLU A 100 3.41 -9.88 6.27
N LEU A 101 2.17 -10.36 6.37
CA LEU A 101 1.59 -11.29 5.41
C LEU A 101 1.08 -10.59 4.15
N PHE A 102 0.87 -9.28 4.18
CA PHE A 102 0.43 -8.53 3.01
C PHE A 102 1.59 -8.40 2.02
N PRO A 103 1.41 -8.85 0.76
CA PRO A 103 2.48 -8.76 -0.22
C PRO A 103 2.62 -7.33 -0.76
N LEU A 104 3.75 -7.09 -1.43
CA LEU A 104 4.01 -5.86 -2.13
C LEU A 104 3.69 -6.06 -3.62
N PHE A 105 2.94 -5.15 -4.22
CA PHE A 105 2.54 -5.22 -5.63
C PHE A 105 3.41 -4.28 -6.46
N ILE A 106 3.83 -4.73 -7.64
CA ILE A 106 4.48 -3.88 -8.64
C ILE A 106 3.43 -3.47 -9.65
N ILE A 107 3.27 -2.18 -9.88
CA ILE A 107 2.29 -1.62 -10.82
C ILE A 107 2.96 -0.59 -11.72
N LYS A 108 2.35 -0.23 -12.84
CA LYS A 108 2.74 0.97 -13.58
C LYS A 108 2.27 2.22 -12.84
N ILE A 109 3.10 3.27 -12.77
CA ILE A 109 2.78 4.52 -12.06
C ILE A 109 1.47 5.15 -12.54
N LYS A 110 1.19 5.10 -13.85
CA LYS A 110 -0.09 5.55 -14.42
C LYS A 110 -1.34 4.89 -13.82
N ASN A 111 -1.21 3.74 -13.15
CA ASN A 111 -2.30 3.00 -12.50
C ASN A 111 -2.45 3.33 -11.01
N ILE A 112 -1.62 4.21 -10.41
CA ILE A 112 -1.69 4.57 -8.98
C ILE A 112 -3.09 5.06 -8.59
N SER A 113 -3.77 5.80 -9.48
CA SER A 113 -5.12 6.30 -9.24
C SER A 113 -6.12 5.19 -8.89
N ASN A 114 -6.01 4.02 -9.53
CA ASN A 114 -6.87 2.86 -9.22
C ASN A 114 -6.63 2.33 -7.81
N TRP A 115 -5.39 2.38 -7.33
CA TRP A 115 -5.00 1.92 -6.00
C TRP A 115 -5.35 2.93 -4.90
N LEU A 116 -5.36 4.23 -5.20
CA LEU A 116 -5.85 5.27 -4.27
C LEU A 116 -7.32 5.06 -3.88
N GLU A 117 -8.12 4.34 -4.68
CA GLU A 117 -9.49 3.98 -4.33
C GLU A 117 -9.60 2.98 -3.16
N LEU A 118 -8.49 2.37 -2.72
CA LEU A 118 -8.43 1.58 -1.49
C LEU A 118 -8.78 2.41 -0.26
N ILE A 119 -8.43 3.69 -0.26
CA ILE A 119 -8.72 4.62 0.85
C ILE A 119 -10.22 4.58 1.13
N ASN A 120 -11.05 4.61 0.08
CA ASN A 120 -12.51 4.66 0.18
C ASN A 120 -13.16 3.33 0.59
N LYS A 121 -12.40 2.25 0.78
CA LYS A 121 -12.94 0.95 1.18
C LYS A 121 -13.20 0.89 2.69
N PRO A 122 -14.20 0.11 3.12
CA PRO A 122 -14.37 -0.20 4.55
C PRO A 122 -13.13 -0.93 5.07
N ASN A 123 -12.83 -0.73 6.36
CA ASN A 123 -11.65 -1.32 7.01
C ASN A 123 -10.34 -1.00 6.30
N PHE A 124 -10.23 0.12 5.59
CA PHE A 124 -8.94 0.65 5.13
C PHE A 124 -8.08 0.95 6.35
N TYR A 125 -6.77 0.70 6.30
CA TYR A 125 -5.86 1.08 7.39
C TYR A 125 -4.61 1.79 6.87
N CYS A 126 -4.00 1.27 5.80
CA CYS A 126 -2.75 1.80 5.27
C CYS A 126 -2.64 1.55 3.76
N LEU A 127 -2.08 2.53 3.04
CA LEU A 127 -1.60 2.43 1.67
C LEU A 127 -0.24 3.14 1.58
N LYS A 128 0.79 2.39 1.21
CA LYS A 128 2.13 2.94 0.91
C LYS A 128 2.46 2.76 -0.56
N LEU A 129 2.95 3.83 -1.16
CA LEU A 129 3.42 3.87 -2.55
C LEU A 129 4.91 4.18 -2.54
N PHE A 130 5.72 3.38 -3.23
CA PHE A 130 7.16 3.60 -3.36
C PHE A 130 7.56 3.77 -4.83
N SER A 131 8.52 4.65 -5.10
CA SER A 131 9.13 4.79 -6.43
C SER A 131 9.87 3.51 -6.84
N ASN A 132 10.17 3.37 -8.13
CA ASN A 132 10.96 2.25 -8.65
C ASN A 132 12.34 2.11 -7.94
N LYS A 133 12.97 3.25 -7.64
CA LYS A 133 14.26 3.30 -6.92
C LYS A 133 14.13 3.09 -5.41
N ILE A 134 12.90 3.05 -4.88
CA ILE A 134 12.63 2.93 -3.44
C ILE A 134 13.35 4.03 -2.65
N ASP A 135 13.36 5.23 -3.23
CA ASP A 135 13.93 6.47 -2.68
C ASP A 135 12.85 7.50 -2.35
N LYS A 136 11.60 7.24 -2.75
CA LYS A 136 10.42 8.04 -2.48
C LYS A 136 9.34 7.17 -1.86
N VAL A 137 8.58 7.75 -0.93
CA VAL A 137 7.39 7.10 -0.35
C VAL A 137 6.25 8.11 -0.22
N VAL A 138 5.03 7.63 -0.47
CA VAL A 138 3.81 8.23 0.03
C VAL A 138 3.16 7.22 0.97
N ASP A 139 3.00 7.57 2.24
CA ASP A 139 2.35 6.75 3.27
C ASP A 139 1.01 7.40 3.63
N ILE A 140 -0.09 6.69 3.40
CA ILE A 140 -1.44 7.12 3.73
C ILE A 140 -1.98 6.12 4.73
N SER A 141 -2.15 6.54 5.98
CA SER A 141 -2.58 5.66 7.07
C SER A 141 -3.73 6.28 7.85
N LEU A 142 -4.66 5.45 8.33
CA LEU A 142 -5.64 5.90 9.32
C LEU A 142 -4.98 6.09 10.67
N LEU A 143 -5.41 7.10 11.42
CA LEU A 143 -5.02 7.27 12.80
C LEU A 143 -5.88 6.37 13.69
N ASP A 144 -5.25 5.47 14.44
CA ASP A 144 -5.95 4.48 15.30
C ASP A 144 -6.89 5.11 16.35
N ASN A 145 -6.73 6.40 16.65
CA ASN A 145 -7.46 7.11 17.69
C ASN A 145 -8.64 7.94 17.18
N GLU A 146 -8.75 8.16 15.87
CA GLU A 146 -9.77 9.02 15.27
C GLU A 146 -10.39 8.33 14.05
N GLU A 147 -11.66 7.92 14.18
CA GLU A 147 -12.41 7.35 13.07
C GLU A 147 -12.37 8.30 11.86
N ASP A 148 -11.98 7.76 10.70
CA ASP A 148 -11.92 8.46 9.43
C ASP A 148 -10.91 9.62 9.31
N VAL A 149 -9.90 9.74 10.19
CA VAL A 149 -8.79 10.69 9.97
C VAL A 149 -7.60 10.01 9.30
N LEU A 150 -7.17 10.57 8.17
CA LEU A 150 -6.01 10.13 7.39
C LEU A 150 -4.78 10.96 7.73
N SER A 151 -3.66 10.29 7.97
CA SER A 151 -2.32 10.86 7.96
C SER A 151 -1.64 10.53 6.63
N ILE A 152 -1.24 11.56 5.89
CA ILE A 152 -0.58 11.46 4.59
C ILE A 152 0.83 12.03 4.73
N SER A 153 1.84 11.16 4.64
CA SER A 153 3.25 11.52 4.72
C SER A 153 3.92 11.31 3.35
N ILE A 154 4.58 12.35 2.84
CA ILE A 154 5.40 12.28 1.62
C ILE A 154 6.87 12.38 2.05
N GLY A 155 7.63 11.33 1.73
CA GLY A 155 8.98 11.14 2.22
C GLY A 155 9.99 10.83 1.13
N LEU A 156 11.23 11.20 1.40
CA LEU A 156 12.41 10.78 0.64
C LEU A 156 13.31 9.94 1.54
N ASN A 157 13.96 8.95 0.94
CA ASN A 157 15.02 8.23 1.62
C ASN A 157 16.22 9.17 1.75
N ALA A 158 16.79 9.24 2.96
CA ALA A 158 17.90 10.14 3.28
C ALA A 158 19.25 9.62 2.77
#